data_AF-A0A3Q9ET42-F1
#
_entry.id   AF-A0A3Q9ET42-F1
#
_cell.length_a   1.000
_cell.length_b   1.000
_cell.length_c   1.000
_cell.angle_alpha   90.00
_cell.angle_beta   90.00
_cell.angle_gamma   90.00
#
_symmetry.space_group_name_H-M   'P 1'
#
loop_
_entity.id
_entity.type
_entity.pdbx_description
1 polymer ?
#
loop_
_entity_poly.entity_id
_entity_poly.type
_entity_poly.pdbx_seq_one_letter_code
_entity_poly.pdbx_strand_id
1 'polypeptide(L)'
;MVIDFPHAVASYAMQAGNVGGRQAAWGVLTTGSGSNWGSGVLAQVWMDVSNDNRQTWIQCGSFDTMTGGKRMTTPAYPTSSSSSRAFRVCARLLSQGSNSGIQCTSWW
;
A
#
# COMPACT_ATOMS: atom_id res chain seq x y z
N MET A 1 -28.22 17.72 -4.30
CA MET A 1 -28.13 16.25 -4.18
C MET A 1 -26.69 15.93 -3.81
N VAL A 2 -26.42 15.71 -2.53
CA VAL A 2 -25.11 15.23 -2.08
C VAL A 2 -25.11 13.73 -2.38
N ILE A 3 -24.35 13.32 -3.40
CA ILE A 3 -24.16 11.90 -3.66
C ILE A 3 -23.08 11.45 -2.67
N ASP A 4 -23.50 11.08 -1.46
CA ASP A 4 -22.67 10.29 -0.56
C ASP A 4 -22.43 8.95 -1.26
N PHE A 5 -21.29 8.82 -1.93
CA PHE A 5 -20.83 7.55 -2.50
C PHE A 5 -20.32 6.70 -1.32
N PRO A 6 -21.02 5.64 -0.88
CA PRO A 6 -20.80 5.13 0.45
C PRO A 6 -19.57 4.21 0.49
N HIS A 7 -18.55 4.76 1.14
CA HIS A 7 -17.46 4.13 1.87
C HIS A 7 -16.41 3.38 1.03
N ALA A 8 -15.18 3.90 1.10
CA ALA A 8 -13.95 3.19 0.78
C ALA A 8 -12.99 3.41 1.94
N VAL A 9 -12.88 2.41 2.81
CA VAL A 9 -11.91 2.41 3.92
C VAL A 9 -10.84 1.41 3.56
N ALA A 10 -9.60 1.82 3.40
CA ALA A 10 -8.47 0.90 3.31
C ALA A 10 -7.42 1.32 4.32
N SER A 11 -6.83 0.33 4.99
CA SER A 11 -5.63 0.55 5.79
C SER A 11 -4.42 0.00 5.05
N TYR A 12 -3.30 0.67 5.22
CA TYR A 12 -2.03 0.23 4.66
C TYR A 12 -0.94 0.38 5.71
N ALA A 13 -0.01 -0.56 5.71
CA ALA A 13 1.08 -0.59 6.67
C ALA A 13 2.30 -1.29 6.08
N MET A 14 3.47 -0.91 6.58
CA MET A 14 4.70 -1.66 6.37
C MET A 14 4.73 -2.85 7.34
N GLN A 15 5.15 -4.01 6.86
CA GLN A 15 5.45 -5.19 7.67
C GLN A 15 6.83 -5.71 7.32
N ALA A 16 7.52 -6.28 8.30
CA ALA A 16 8.80 -6.93 8.12
C ALA A 16 8.84 -8.29 8.84
N GLY A 17 9.66 -9.19 8.33
CA GLY A 17 9.84 -10.52 8.90
C GLY A 17 10.64 -11.46 7.99
N ASN A 18 10.75 -12.72 8.42
CA ASN A 18 11.44 -13.75 7.65
C ASN A 18 10.54 -14.26 6.52
N VAL A 19 11.02 -14.12 5.27
CA VAL A 19 10.38 -14.65 4.06
C VAL A 19 11.39 -15.54 3.35
N GLY A 20 11.12 -16.84 3.25
CA GLY A 20 11.99 -17.79 2.56
C GLY A 20 13.42 -17.86 3.12
N GLY A 21 13.60 -17.68 4.43
CA GLY A 21 14.91 -17.73 5.08
C GLY A 21 15.68 -16.40 5.11
N ARG A 22 15.10 -15.30 4.62
CA ARG A 22 15.72 -13.97 4.61
C ARG A 22 14.82 -12.93 5.27
N GLN A 23 15.40 -12.00 6.01
CA GLN A 23 14.65 -10.86 6.53
C GLN A 23 14.26 -9.95 5.37
N ALA A 24 12.98 -9.60 5.29
CA ALA A 24 12.40 -8.81 4.23
C ALA A 24 11.28 -7.90 4.78
N ALA A 25 11.01 -6.82 4.05
CA ALA A 25 9.89 -5.92 4.29
C ALA A 25 8.93 -5.93 3.10
N TRP A 26 7.65 -5.74 3.37
CA TRP A 26 6.59 -5.65 2.37
C TRP A 26 5.51 -4.68 2.81
N GLY A 27 4.81 -4.10 1.84
CA GLY A 27 3.60 -3.36 2.10
C GLY A 27 2.39 -4.27 2.21
N VAL A 28 1.46 -3.89 3.07
CA VAL A 28 0.14 -4.52 3.22
C VAL A 28 -0.93 -3.49 2.93
N LEU A 29 -1.97 -3.90 2.23
CA LEU A 29 -3.22 -3.18 2.07
C LEU A 29 -4.35 -4.09 2.56
N THR A 30 -5.22 -3.56 3.42
CA THR A 30 -6.46 -4.24 3.82
C THR A 30 -7.63 -3.36 3.41
N THR A 31 -8.47 -3.88 2.52
CA THR A 31 -9.70 -3.21 2.11
C THR A 31 -10.80 -3.45 3.14
N GLY A 32 -11.61 -2.42 3.38
CA GLY A 32 -12.77 -2.47 4.26
C GLY A 32 -13.77 -3.52 3.78
N SER A 33 -14.68 -3.94 4.66
CA SER A 33 -15.67 -4.97 4.35
C SER A 33 -16.43 -4.70 3.05
N GLY A 34 -16.95 -5.75 2.40
CA GLY A 34 -17.73 -5.60 1.16
C GLY A 34 -18.96 -4.67 1.30
N SER A 35 -19.52 -4.55 2.50
CA SER A 35 -20.58 -3.58 2.82
C SER A 35 -20.14 -2.11 2.81
N ASN A 36 -18.83 -1.86 2.97
CA ASN A 36 -18.19 -0.55 3.00
C ASN A 36 -17.19 -0.40 1.84
N TRP A 37 -17.47 -1.08 0.72
CA TRP A 37 -16.65 -1.05 -0.49
C TRP A 37 -17.55 -0.76 -1.68
N GLY A 38 -17.63 0.52 -2.06
CA GLY A 38 -18.46 0.96 -3.18
C GLY A 38 -18.14 0.26 -4.51
N SER A 39 -19.16 0.12 -5.35
CA SER A 39 -18.98 -0.40 -6.71
C SER A 39 -18.01 0.47 -7.51
N GLY A 40 -17.04 -0.16 -8.18
CA GLY A 40 -16.02 0.54 -8.97
C GLY A 40 -14.91 1.21 -8.16
N VAL A 41 -14.86 1.00 -6.83
CA VAL A 41 -13.70 1.41 -6.02
C VAL A 41 -12.50 0.53 -6.36
N LEU A 42 -11.41 1.16 -6.77
CA LEU A 42 -10.11 0.54 -7.00
C LEU A 42 -9.13 0.98 -5.91
N ALA A 43 -8.57 0.03 -5.18
CA ALA A 43 -7.51 0.29 -4.23
C ALA A 43 -6.18 -0.18 -4.78
N GLN A 44 -5.18 0.68 -4.69
CA GLN A 44 -3.82 0.44 -5.17
C GLN A 44 -2.86 0.51 -3.99
N VAL A 45 -1.86 -0.38 -3.98
CA VAL A 45 -0.75 -0.35 -3.04
C VAL A 45 0.57 -0.61 -3.76
N TRP A 46 1.61 0.07 -3.33
CA TRP A 46 2.98 -0.20 -3.74
C TRP A 46 3.93 0.08 -2.58
N MET A 47 5.15 -0.41 -2.72
CA MET A 47 6.23 -0.15 -1.79
C MET A 47 7.35 0.58 -2.51
N ASP A 48 7.79 1.71 -1.96
CA ASP A 48 8.98 2.40 -2.41
C ASP A 48 10.17 1.91 -1.59
N VAL A 49 11.27 1.61 -2.29
CA VAL A 49 12.53 1.13 -1.70
C VAL A 49 13.64 2.11 -2.05
N SER A 50 14.25 2.72 -1.04
CA SER A 50 15.44 3.56 -1.21
C SER A 50 16.70 2.81 -0.79
N ASN A 51 17.80 3.16 -1.45
CA ASN A 51 19.15 2.64 -1.18
C ASN A 51 20.16 3.76 -0.84
N ASP A 52 19.72 5.02 -0.87
CA ASP A 52 20.54 6.22 -0.93
C ASP A 52 20.04 7.30 0.04
N ASN A 53 19.62 6.89 1.24
CA ASN A 53 19.10 7.78 2.28
C ASN A 53 17.84 8.54 1.84
N ARG A 54 16.93 7.90 1.11
CA ARG A 54 15.63 8.44 0.68
C ARG A 54 15.75 9.55 -0.38
N GLN A 55 16.88 9.65 -1.08
CA GLN A 55 17.06 10.60 -2.19
C GLN A 55 16.37 10.11 -3.46
N THR A 56 16.47 8.82 -3.74
CA THR A 56 15.75 8.14 -4.82
C THR A 56 15.07 6.88 -4.31
N TRP A 57 14.09 6.40 -5.07
CA TRP A 57 13.40 5.16 -4.74
C TRP A 57 13.02 4.36 -5.98
N ILE A 58 13.01 3.04 -5.80
CA ILE A 58 12.45 2.07 -6.74
C ILE A 58 11.03 1.77 -6.27
N GLN A 59 10.06 1.87 -7.17
CA GLN A 59 8.68 1.51 -6.89
C GLN A 59 8.44 0.02 -7.19
N CYS A 60 7.99 -0.74 -6.20
CA CYS A 60 7.53 -2.11 -6.34
C CYS A 60 5.99 -2.13 -6.37
N GLY A 61 5.42 -2.10 -7.58
CA GLY A 61 3.98 -2.05 -7.83
C GLY A 61 3.59 -0.99 -8.88
N SER A 62 2.34 -0.58 -8.99
CA SER A 62 1.22 -0.85 -8.06
C SER A 62 0.57 -2.22 -8.23
N PHE A 63 0.02 -2.73 -7.13
CA PHE A 63 -0.91 -3.85 -7.08
C PHE A 63 -2.29 -3.35 -6.71
N ASP A 64 -3.30 -3.84 -7.40
CA ASP A 64 -4.64 -3.28 -7.32
C ASP A 64 -5.71 -4.31 -7.00
N THR A 65 -6.81 -3.84 -6.39
CA THR A 65 -8.01 -4.64 -6.19
C THR A 65 -9.25 -3.78 -6.25
N MET A 66 -10.30 -4.36 -6.84
CA MET A 66 -11.66 -3.82 -6.79
C MET A 66 -12.52 -4.51 -5.72
N THR A 67 -11.94 -5.39 -4.90
CA THR A 67 -12.68 -6.25 -3.97
C THR A 67 -12.51 -5.78 -2.52
N GLY A 68 -13.62 -5.52 -1.85
CA GLY A 68 -13.68 -5.28 -0.41
C GLY A 68 -13.39 -6.55 0.41
N GLY A 69 -12.96 -6.38 1.66
CA GLY A 69 -12.66 -7.47 2.60
C GLY A 69 -11.44 -8.30 2.21
N LYS A 70 -10.52 -7.73 1.43
CA LYS A 70 -9.29 -8.38 0.99
C LYS A 70 -8.08 -7.82 1.72
N ARG A 71 -7.12 -8.69 1.96
CA ARG A 71 -5.76 -8.33 2.37
C ARG A 71 -4.82 -8.66 1.23
N MET A 72 -4.06 -7.68 0.79
CA MET A 72 -3.04 -7.80 -0.25
C MET A 72 -1.69 -7.39 0.27
N THR A 73 -0.64 -7.91 -0.36
CA THR A 73 0.74 -7.59 -0.02
C THR A 73 1.52 -7.24 -1.28
N THR A 74 2.45 -6.31 -1.18
CA THR A 74 3.48 -6.15 -2.20
C THR A 74 4.45 -7.34 -2.15
N PRO A 75 5.26 -7.56 -3.19
CA PRO A 75 6.43 -8.43 -3.09
C PRO A 75 7.31 -8.01 -1.92
N ALA A 76 7.86 -8.99 -1.22
CA ALA A 76 8.80 -8.77 -0.14
C ALA A 76 10.17 -8.36 -0.71
N TYR A 77 10.80 -7.38 -0.08
CA TYR A 77 12.12 -6.89 -0.46
C TYR A 77 13.09 -7.08 0.71
N PRO A 78 14.31 -7.65 0.49
CA PRO A 78 15.25 -7.91 1.56
C PRO A 78 15.62 -6.66 2.37
N THR A 79 15.61 -6.79 3.70
CA THR A 79 16.10 -5.72 4.59
C THR A 79 17.62 -5.68 4.62
N SER A 80 18.18 -4.59 5.11
CA SER A 80 19.63 -4.41 5.31
C SER A 80 19.87 -3.67 6.62
N SER A 81 21.04 -3.85 7.24
CA SER A 81 21.49 -3.03 8.36
C SER A 81 21.97 -1.64 7.94
N SER A 82 22.09 -1.35 6.64
CA SER A 82 22.43 -0.02 6.14
C SER A 82 21.30 0.97 6.44
N SER A 83 21.62 2.10 7.04
CA SER A 83 20.68 3.23 7.21
C SER A 83 20.23 3.85 5.89
N SER A 84 20.94 3.56 4.79
CA SER A 84 20.56 4.00 3.45
C SER A 84 19.40 3.19 2.87
N ARG A 85 19.16 1.98 3.41
CA ARG A 85 18.03 1.14 3.05
C ARG A 85 16.80 1.63 3.81
N ALA A 86 15.84 2.18 3.10
CA ALA A 86 14.59 2.65 3.68
C ALA A 86 13.40 2.19 2.85
N PHE A 87 12.26 2.00 3.52
CA PHE A 87 11.03 1.52 2.90
C PHE A 87 9.86 2.43 3.25
N ARG A 88 8.96 2.66 2.32
CA ARG A 88 7.62 3.19 2.65
C ARG A 88 6.58 2.49 1.81
N VAL A 89 5.40 2.34 2.39
CA VAL A 89 4.22 1.83 1.70
C VAL A 89 3.34 3.01 1.34
N CYS A 90 2.94 3.05 0.08
CA CYS A 90 2.01 4.04 -0.43
C CYS A 90 0.76 3.35 -0.97
N ALA A 91 -0.37 4.01 -0.80
CA ALA A 91 -1.65 3.52 -1.26
C ALA A 91 -2.49 4.67 -1.85
N ARG A 92 -3.45 4.28 -2.68
CA ARG A 92 -4.42 5.19 -3.28
C ARG A 92 -5.75 4.48 -3.43
N LEU A 93 -6.83 5.22 -3.18
CA LEU A 93 -8.20 4.83 -3.49
C LEU A 93 -8.72 5.67 -4.65
N LEU A 94 -9.32 4.99 -5.61
CA LEU A 94 -9.91 5.52 -6.81
C LEU A 94 -11.38 5.11 -6.87
N SER A 95 -12.28 6.06 -7.08
CA SER A 95 -13.72 5.82 -7.25
C SER A 95 -14.30 6.77 -8.29
N GLN A 96 -15.53 6.51 -8.73
CA GLN A 96 -16.21 7.41 -9.67
C GLN A 96 -16.31 8.81 -9.06
N GLY A 97 -15.61 9.77 -9.68
CA GLY A 97 -15.61 11.17 -9.25
C GLY A 97 -14.77 11.51 -8.02
N SER A 98 -14.01 10.56 -7.44
CA SER A 98 -13.17 10.84 -6.26
C SER A 98 -11.86 10.04 -6.23
N ASN A 99 -10.84 10.64 -5.61
CA ASN A 99 -9.49 10.12 -5.50
C ASN A 99 -8.91 10.55 -4.15
N SER A 100 -8.43 9.61 -3.34
CA SER A 100 -7.82 9.91 -2.03
C SER A 100 -6.49 10.68 -2.13
N GLY A 101 -5.96 10.82 -3.33
CA GLY A 101 -4.54 11.12 -3.53
C GLY A 101 -3.66 9.95 -3.12
N ILE A 102 -2.36 10.12 -3.31
CA ILE A 102 -1.36 9.17 -2.86
C ILE A 102 -1.10 9.41 -1.37
N GLN A 103 -1.28 8.39 -0.55
CA GLN A 103 -1.02 8.43 0.88
C GLN A 103 0.08 7.43 1.22
N CYS A 104 1.12 7.87 1.92
CA CYS A 104 2.28 7.05 2.24
C CYS A 104 2.51 6.98 3.75
N THR A 105 3.03 5.85 4.20
CA THR A 105 3.62 5.70 5.53
C THR A 105 4.89 6.53 5.65
N SER A 106 5.32 6.81 6.88
CA SER A 106 6.69 7.28 7.12
C SER A 106 7.70 6.26 6.61
N TRP A 107 8.88 6.73 6.21
CA TRP A 107 10.00 5.84 5.91
C TRP A 107 10.38 5.03 7.15
N TRP A 108 10.35 3.71 7.01
CA TRP A 108 10.94 2.76 7.94
C TRP A 108 12.42 2.56 7.62
#